data_AF-A0A7L1Z0Y2-F1
#
_entry.id   AF-A0A7L1Z0Y2-F1
#
_cell.length_a   1.000
_cell.length_b   1.000
_cell.length_c   1.000
_cell.angle_alpha   90.00
_cell.angle_beta   90.00
_cell.angle_gamma   90.00
#
_symmetry.space_group_name_H-M   'P 1'
#
loop_
_entity.id
_entity.type
_entity.pdbx_description
1 polymer ?
#
loop_
_entity_poly.entity_id
_entity_poly.type
_entity_poly.pdbx_seq_one_letter_code
_entity_poly.pdbx_strand_id
1 'polypeptide(L)' 'NEFPENISSAVENLQTITLIPALGLNVHSMLKHETLVLTLDTVTFLEQRLLWHNTRYSGIYPFSKLYRDLP' A
#
# COMPACT_ATOMS: atom_id res chain seq x y z
N ASN A 1 1.82 0.94 -11.95
CA ASN A 1 0.39 0.64 -11.65
C ASN A 1 -0.33 1.94 -11.41
N GLU A 2 -0.97 2.42 -12.46
CA GLU A 2 -1.80 3.62 -12.43
C GLU A 2 -3.26 3.19 -12.38
N PHE A 3 -4.14 4.00 -11.80
CA PHE A 3 -5.56 3.67 -11.74
C PHE A 3 -6.18 3.73 -13.13
N PRO A 4 -7.06 2.79 -13.51
CA PRO A 4 -7.82 2.88 -14.76
C PRO A 4 -8.61 4.19 -14.84
N GLU A 5 -8.71 4.78 -16.03
CA GLU A 5 -9.41 6.06 -16.25
C GLU A 5 -10.86 6.01 -15.74
N ASN A 6 -11.58 4.93 -16.05
CA ASN A 6 -12.98 4.75 -15.65
C ASN A 6 -13.21 4.87 -14.14
N ILE A 7 -12.34 4.28 -13.31
CA ILE A 7 -12.52 4.34 -11.86
C ILE A 7 -12.11 5.71 -11.32
N SER A 8 -11.06 6.31 -11.88
CA SER A 8 -10.61 7.65 -11.52
C SER A 8 -11.70 8.69 -11.77
N SER A 9 -12.31 8.69 -12.96
CA SER A 9 -13.41 9.60 -13.30
C SER A 9 -14.69 9.34 -12.49
N ALA A 10 -14.97 8.07 -12.16
CA ALA A 10 -16.15 7.73 -11.35
C ALA A 10 -16.02 8.23 -9.90
N VAL A 11 -14.82 8.17 -9.32
CA VAL A 11 -14.58 8.56 -7.93
C VAL A 11 -14.36 10.07 -7.78
N GLU A 12 -13.92 10.78 -8.81
CA GLU A 12 -13.64 12.22 -8.78
C GLU A 12 -14.80 13.06 -8.21
N ASN A 13 -16.05 12.66 -8.46
CA ASN A 13 -17.25 13.38 -8.03
C ASN A 13 -17.87 12.82 -6.73
N LEU A 14 -17.26 11.82 -6.09
CA LEU A 14 -17.78 11.17 -4.89
C LEU A 14 -16.98 11.55 -3.65
N GLN A 15 -17.65 12.02 -2.60
CA GLN A 15 -17.01 12.41 -1.34
C GLN A 15 -16.77 11.23 -0.38
N THR A 16 -17.49 10.13 -0.56
CA THR A 16 -17.49 8.97 0.34
C THR A 16 -16.45 7.91 -0.03
N ILE A 17 -16.00 7.91 -1.28
CA ILE A 17 -15.04 6.92 -1.80
C ILE A 17 -13.72 7.62 -2.07
N THR A 18 -12.62 7.05 -1.59
CA THR A 18 -11.27 7.57 -1.83
C THR A 18 -10.42 6.50 -2.51
N LEU A 19 -9.80 6.84 -3.65
CA LEU A 19 -8.78 6.02 -4.27
C LEU A 19 -7.40 6.34 -3.67
N ILE A 20 -6.72 5.32 -3.14
CA ILE A 20 -5.40 5.47 -2.52
C ILE A 20 -4.46 4.41 -3.13
N PRO A 21 -3.27 4.78 -3.62
CA PRO A 21 -2.29 3.80 -4.09
C PRO A 21 -1.80 2.94 -2.92
N ALA A 22 -1.40 1.70 -3.18
CA ALA A 22 -0.94 0.76 -2.13
C ALA A 22 0.17 1.35 -1.23
N LEU A 23 1.06 2.16 -1.79
CA LEU A 23 2.14 2.86 -1.06
C LEU A 23 1.63 3.92 -0.08
N GLY A 24 0.44 4.47 -0.30
CA GLY A 24 -0.17 5.52 0.54
C GLY A 24 -1.14 4.98 1.59
N LEU A 25 -1.32 3.66 1.67
CA LEU A 25 -2.20 3.04 2.64
C LEU A 25 -1.70 3.31 4.06
N ASN A 26 -2.58 3.80 4.92
CA ASN A 26 -2.28 4.12 6.30
C ASN A 26 -3.48 3.83 7.21
N VAL A 27 -3.20 3.60 8.49
CA VAL A 27 -4.21 3.21 9.49
C VAL A 27 -5.28 4.29 9.67
N HIS A 28 -4.91 5.57 9.61
CA HIS A 28 -5.87 6.66 9.77
C HIS A 28 -6.93 6.64 8.67
N SER A 29 -6.53 6.47 7.41
CA SER A 29 -7.44 6.34 6.28
C SER A 29 -8.28 5.07 6.34
N MET A 30 -7.73 3.97 6.87
CA MET A 30 -8.46 2.71 7.07
C MET A 30 -9.57 2.84 8.12
N LEU A 31 -9.34 3.60 9.20
CA LEU A 31 -10.34 3.82 10.24
C LEU A 31 -11.37 4.90 9.85
N LYS A 32 -10.99 5.83 8.98
CA LYS A 32 -11.89 6.88 8.48
C LYS A 32 -13.01 6.31 7.60
N HIS A 33 -12.74 5.25 6.84
CA HIS A 33 -13.70 4.63 5.94
C HIS A 33 -14.23 3.33 6.55
N GLU A 34 -15.52 3.05 6.37
CA GLU A 34 -16.14 1.84 6.92
C GLU A 34 -15.70 0.56 6.20
N THR A 35 -15.35 0.66 4.91
CA THR A 35 -15.00 -0.47 4.06
C THR A 35 -13.70 -0.21 3.32
N LEU A 36 -12.86 -1.24 3.24
CA LEU A 36 -11.61 -1.25 2.49
C LEU A 36 -11.71 -2.27 1.35
N VAL A 37 -11.36 -1.85 0.13
CA VAL A 37 -11.31 -2.72 -1.05
C VAL A 37 -9.87 -2.78 -1.55
N LEU A 38 -9.35 -3.99 -1.77
CA LEU A 38 -7.99 -4.22 -2.22
C LEU A 38 -7.97 -5.06 -3.50
N THR A 39 -7.08 -4.75 -4.43
CA THR A 39 -6.80 -5.60 -5.59
C THR A 39 -5.86 -6.73 -5.21
N LEU A 40 -5.88 -7.83 -5.98
CA LEU A 40 -4.97 -8.97 -5.76
C LEU A 40 -3.49 -8.55 -5.78
N ASP A 41 -3.12 -7.65 -6.70
CA ASP A 41 -1.76 -7.11 -6.78
C ASP A 41 -1.39 -6.32 -5.52
N THR A 42 -2.35 -5.58 -4.96
CA THR A 42 -2.14 -4.81 -3.73
C THR A 42 -1.96 -5.74 -2.53
N VAL A 43 -2.74 -6.81 -2.44
CA VAL A 43 -2.58 -7.83 -1.38
C VAL A 43 -1.19 -8.46 -1.47
N THR A 44 -0.79 -8.92 -2.65
CA THR A 44 0.54 -9.52 -2.89
C THR A 44 1.67 -8.56 -2.50
N PHE A 45 1.54 -7.29 -2.88
CA PHE A 45 2.50 -6.24 -2.52
C PHE A 45 2.60 -6.02 -1.01
N LEU A 46 1.45 -5.91 -0.32
CA LEU A 46 1.41 -5.69 1.12
C LEU A 46 1.96 -6.89 1.89
N GLU A 47 1.62 -8.12 1.48
CA GLU A 47 2.14 -9.35 2.07
C GLU A 47 3.67 -9.41 1.98
N GLN A 48 4.24 -9.18 0.79
CA GLN A 48 5.70 -9.20 0.61
C GLN A 48 6.40 -8.17 1.51
N ARG A 49 5.86 -6.96 1.58
CA ARG A 49 6.44 -5.87 2.40
C ARG A 49 6.31 -6.13 3.89
N LEU A 50 5.11 -6.50 4.36
CA LEU A 50 4.84 -6.68 5.78
C LEU A 50 5.52 -7.94 6.33
N LEU A 51 5.50 -9.06 5.59
CA LEU A 51 6.12 -10.31 6.04
C LEU A 51 7.64 -10.23 6.06
N TRP A 52 8.27 -9.41 5.20
CA TRP A 52 9.71 -9.19 5.25
C TRP A 52 10.17 -8.67 6.63
N HIS A 53 9.34 -7.88 7.32
CA HIS A 53 9.67 -7.40 8.65
C HIS A 53 9.74 -8.49 9.72
N ASN A 54 9.10 -9.66 9.50
CA ASN A 54 9.12 -10.77 10.46
C ASN A 54 10.41 -11.61 10.38
N THR A 55 11.07 -11.64 9.22
CA THR A 55 12.24 -12.51 8.98
C THR A 55 13.56 -11.75 8.86
N ARG A 56 13.52 -10.42 8.72
CA ARG A 56 14.74 -9.61 8.53
C ARG A 56 15.59 -9.53 9.79
N TYR A 57 16.88 -9.28 9.60
CA TYR A 57 17.78 -8.86 10.66
C TYR A 57 17.52 -7.41 11.10
N SER A 58 18.02 -7.04 12.28
CA SER A 58 18.06 -5.65 12.73
C SER A 58 18.92 -4.80 11.77
N GLY A 59 18.45 -3.60 11.41
CA GLY A 59 19.19 -2.71 10.52
C GLY A 59 20.48 -2.24 11.18
N ILE A 60 21.61 -2.44 10.49
CA ILE A 60 22.94 -1.99 10.94
C ILE A 60 23.17 -0.52 10.55
N TYR A 61 22.61 -0.13 9.41
CA TYR A 61 22.64 1.23 8.85
C TYR A 61 21.28 1.53 8.18
N PRO A 62 21.00 2.77 7.72
CA PRO A 62 19.72 3.08 7.09
C PRO A 62 19.40 2.16 5.90
N PHE A 63 18.16 1.67 5.82
CA PHE A 63 17.68 0.79 4.74
C PHE A 63 17.70 1.42 3.34
N SER A 64 18.01 2.72 3.24
CA SER A 64 18.29 3.41 1.97
C SER A 64 19.67 3.09 1.38
N LYS A 65 20.55 2.42 2.12
CA LYS A 65 21.85 1.92 1.63
C LYS A 65 21.70 0.50 1.07
N LEU A 66 22.74 0.01 0.42
CA LEU A 66 22.74 -1.30 -0.23
C LEU A 66 22.62 -2.42 0.82
N TYR A 67 21.53 -3.19 0.74
CA TYR A 67 21.34 -4.46 1.45
C TYR A 67 21.22 -5.58 0.42
N ARG A 68 21.70 -6.79 0.75
CA ARG A 68 21.64 -7.94 -0.17
C ARG A 68 20.23 -8.54 -0.27
N ASP A 69 19.49 -8.45 0.83
CA ASP A 69 18.23 -9.15 1.12
C ASP A 69 17.04 -8.18 1.24
N LEU A 70 17.16 -6.97 0.69
CA LEU A 70 16.05 -6.02 0.60
C LEU A 70 15.08 -6.46 -0.51
N PRO A 71 13.76 -6.52 -0.25
CA PRO A 71 12.74 -6.85 -1.24
C PRO A 71 12.45 -5.70 -2.22
#